data_AF-A0A7C6J0J4-F1
#
_entry.id   AF-A0A7C6J0J4-F1
#
_cell.length_a   1.000
_cell.length_b   1.000
_cell.length_c   1.000
_cell.angle_alpha   90.00
_cell.angle_beta   90.00
_cell.angle_gamma   90.00
#
_symmetry.space_group_name_H-M   'P 1'
#
loop_
_entity.id
_entity.type
_entity.pdbx_description
1 polymer ?
#
loop_
_entity_poly.entity_id
_entity_poly.type
_entity_poly.pdbx_seq_one_letter_code
_entity_poly.pdbx_strand_id
1 'polypeptide(L)'
;MNLLTKLKGQKIDGPIFVKDFDADNNPNLIKLNHLLELVGDDQKPIIEDQIKLMTIGATGEKNVYYELLHSYLPLLCLHDIRLEYRNLTSQYDFIIIFKNFIMVLETKRIIGDIMIDSEGNFTRVFKDFKGNIYKKEGMYSPISQNQKHIDLLERMLLDHKLINNIPIYSLVVIANPKTIITKRYAPEEIKKCIIKYDQLKNEFTRLIDENKHFELSDDEMFNISDFIMENNRPIEYDYVKMLNLKIDEKVLVTKEKEKLSDIVDDNKEEALNDELYEKLRTYRAEVAKKRNFSELYFVFNNKVIEQIVLEQPTTKEQLLSISGFGEKKWQEYGEDIIAIVKEFQGMNKDEPVVSNIPEDLASNPLVKELRKYRYHKATEENTKPYFIFTNNEMESLIESLPRSKEELLKVRGFGPAKVEKYGDDLLSIIERYSK
;
A
#
# COMPACT_ATOMS: atom_id res chain seq x y z
N MET A 1 4.31 17.44 -0.49
CA MET A 1 3.01 17.84 -1.10
C MET A 1 2.20 16.59 -1.35
N ASN A 2 1.02 16.47 -0.71
CA ASN A 2 0.17 15.27 -0.81
C ASN A 2 -0.40 15.11 -2.22
N LEU A 3 -0.67 13.87 -2.65
CA LEU A 3 -1.32 13.56 -3.94
C LEU A 3 -2.63 14.37 -4.13
N LEU A 4 -3.33 14.66 -3.03
CA LEU A 4 -4.53 15.48 -2.94
C LEU A 4 -4.34 16.96 -3.32
N THR A 5 -3.17 17.56 -3.01
CA THR A 5 -2.88 18.94 -3.45
C THR A 5 -2.71 19.09 -4.96
N LYS A 6 -2.52 17.99 -5.72
CA LYS A 6 -2.53 17.99 -7.19
C LYS A 6 -3.93 17.80 -7.79
N LEU A 7 -4.91 17.34 -7.00
CA LEU A 7 -6.29 17.06 -7.45
C LEU A 7 -7.24 18.25 -7.22
N LYS A 8 -6.90 19.17 -6.31
CA LYS A 8 -7.68 20.41 -6.10
C LYS A 8 -7.73 21.24 -7.40
N GLY A 9 -8.95 21.42 -7.94
CA GLY A 9 -9.22 22.11 -9.21
C GLY A 9 -9.34 21.20 -10.44
N GLN A 10 -9.20 19.86 -10.30
CA GLN A 10 -9.54 18.92 -11.36
C GLN A 10 -11.04 18.63 -11.35
N LYS A 11 -11.62 18.57 -12.56
CA LYS A 11 -13.02 18.18 -12.73
C LYS A 11 -13.17 16.69 -12.42
N ILE A 12 -14.15 16.33 -11.61
CA ILE A 12 -14.47 14.92 -11.32
C ILE A 12 -15.32 14.38 -12.47
N ASP A 13 -14.69 13.73 -13.44
CA ASP A 13 -15.32 13.14 -14.63
C ASP A 13 -15.41 11.60 -14.59
N GLY A 14 -14.80 10.97 -13.58
CA GLY A 14 -14.86 9.55 -13.32
C GLY A 14 -14.51 9.19 -11.87
N PRO A 15 -14.34 7.90 -11.56
CA PRO A 15 -14.00 7.44 -10.21
C PRO A 15 -12.58 7.87 -9.82
N ILE A 16 -12.44 8.57 -8.69
CA ILE A 16 -11.15 8.95 -8.11
C ILE A 16 -11.04 8.29 -6.73
N PHE A 17 -9.98 7.50 -6.53
CA PHE A 17 -9.70 6.86 -5.25
C PHE A 17 -8.71 7.72 -4.44
N VAL A 18 -9.22 8.35 -3.39
CA VAL A 18 -8.45 9.24 -2.50
C VAL A 18 -7.59 8.41 -1.52
N LYS A 19 -8.15 7.31 -1.02
CA LYS A 19 -7.42 6.24 -0.33
C LYS A 19 -7.70 4.95 -1.09
N ASP A 20 -6.66 4.47 -1.77
CA ASP A 20 -6.77 3.36 -2.70
C ASP A 20 -6.80 2.00 -1.99
N PHE A 21 -7.39 1.01 -2.65
CA PHE A 21 -7.41 -0.38 -2.21
C PHE A 21 -6.15 -1.08 -2.71
N ASP A 22 -5.20 -1.34 -1.82
CA ASP A 22 -4.01 -2.14 -2.14
C ASP A 22 -4.16 -3.56 -1.59
N ALA A 23 -4.66 -4.45 -2.45
CA ALA A 23 -4.84 -5.86 -2.11
C ALA A 23 -3.52 -6.58 -1.82
N ASP A 24 -2.45 -6.15 -2.50
CA ASP A 24 -1.17 -6.85 -2.54
C ASP A 24 -0.24 -6.38 -1.41
N ASN A 25 -0.41 -5.15 -0.90
CA ASN A 25 0.34 -4.60 0.23
C ASN A 25 -0.50 -4.38 1.50
N ASN A 26 -1.48 -5.25 1.79
CA ASN A 26 -2.23 -5.14 3.04
C ASN A 26 -1.28 -5.26 4.26
N PRO A 27 -1.09 -4.20 5.07
CA PRO A 27 -0.09 -4.19 6.15
C PRO A 27 -0.33 -5.27 7.21
N ASN A 28 -1.58 -5.65 7.43
CA ASN A 28 -1.96 -6.68 8.40
C ASN A 28 -1.62 -8.09 7.91
N LEU A 29 -1.81 -8.36 6.62
CA LEU A 29 -1.38 -9.62 6.01
C LEU A 29 0.15 -9.75 6.04
N ILE A 30 0.89 -8.68 5.77
CA ILE A 30 2.36 -8.67 5.86
C ILE A 30 2.81 -9.00 7.29
N LYS A 31 2.22 -8.34 8.29
CA LYS A 31 2.52 -8.59 9.71
C LYS A 31 2.26 -10.04 10.12
N LEU A 32 1.12 -10.61 9.71
CA LEU A 32 0.80 -12.00 10.05
C LEU A 32 1.70 -13.02 9.35
N ASN A 33 2.01 -12.80 8.07
CA ASN A 33 2.96 -13.66 7.35
C ASN A 33 4.35 -13.63 8.00
N HIS A 34 4.79 -12.45 8.46
CA HIS A 34 6.02 -12.36 9.24
C HIS A 34 5.93 -13.14 10.56
N LEU A 35 4.80 -13.08 11.28
CA LEU A 35 4.62 -13.83 12.53
C LEU A 35 4.62 -15.35 12.33
N LEU A 36 4.20 -15.88 11.17
CA LEU A 36 4.36 -17.31 10.84
C LEU A 36 5.82 -17.75 10.85
N GLU A 37 6.75 -16.85 10.52
CA GLU A 37 8.17 -17.14 10.59
C GLU A 37 8.69 -17.17 12.04
N LEU A 38 7.97 -16.62 13.01
CA LEU A 38 8.48 -16.38 14.36
C LEU A 38 7.88 -17.28 15.46
N VAL A 39 6.85 -18.06 15.14
CA VAL A 39 6.17 -18.93 16.10
C VAL A 39 6.47 -20.40 15.86
N GLY A 40 6.31 -21.21 16.91
CA GLY A 40 6.36 -22.67 16.83
C GLY A 40 5.25 -23.24 15.94
N ASP A 41 5.47 -24.45 15.43
CA ASP A 41 4.52 -25.14 14.54
C ASP A 41 3.13 -25.35 15.17
N ASP A 42 3.05 -25.38 16.50
CA ASP A 42 1.80 -25.49 17.26
C ASP A 42 0.92 -24.23 17.17
N GLN A 43 1.51 -23.06 16.89
CA GLN A 43 0.80 -21.78 16.82
C GLN A 43 0.57 -21.29 15.39
N LYS A 44 1.28 -21.85 14.39
CA LYS A 44 1.07 -21.53 12.97
C LYS A 44 -0.38 -21.66 12.52
N PRO A 45 -1.14 -22.72 12.89
CA PRO A 45 -2.53 -22.85 12.45
C PRO A 45 -3.42 -21.67 12.85
N ILE A 46 -3.19 -21.08 14.03
CA ILE A 46 -3.96 -19.92 14.53
C ILE A 46 -3.71 -18.69 13.66
N ILE A 47 -2.46 -18.48 13.26
CA ILE A 47 -2.06 -17.37 12.39
C ILE A 47 -2.54 -17.61 10.95
N GLU A 48 -2.41 -18.83 10.44
CA GLU A 48 -2.90 -19.21 9.11
C GLU A 48 -4.41 -19.03 8.98
N ASP A 49 -5.19 -19.43 10.00
CA ASP A 49 -6.63 -19.20 10.04
C ASP A 49 -6.95 -17.69 10.03
N GLN A 50 -6.19 -16.88 10.76
CA GLN A 50 -6.35 -15.42 10.77
C GLN A 50 -6.01 -14.79 9.40
N ILE A 51 -4.94 -15.23 8.74
CA ILE A 51 -4.57 -14.83 7.37
C ILE A 51 -5.68 -15.21 6.40
N LYS A 52 -6.22 -16.42 6.53
CA LYS A 52 -7.31 -16.90 5.69
C LYS A 52 -8.57 -16.05 5.87
N LEU A 53 -8.95 -15.71 7.10
CA LEU A 53 -10.09 -14.82 7.38
C LEU A 53 -9.91 -13.43 6.75
N MET A 54 -8.72 -12.83 6.89
CA MET A 54 -8.44 -11.52 6.27
C MET A 54 -8.42 -11.59 4.75
N THR A 55 -7.73 -12.57 4.17
CA THR A 55 -7.69 -12.78 2.72
C THR A 55 -9.10 -12.98 2.16
N ILE A 56 -9.97 -13.68 2.91
CA ILE A 56 -11.38 -13.86 2.54
C ILE A 56 -12.11 -12.52 2.45
N GLY A 57 -11.94 -11.64 3.45
CA GLY A 57 -12.51 -10.28 3.47
C GLY A 57 -11.99 -9.42 2.32
N ALA A 58 -10.66 -9.33 2.18
CA ALA A 58 -9.99 -8.56 1.13
C ALA A 58 -10.41 -8.99 -0.28
N THR A 59 -10.62 -10.29 -0.51
CA THR A 59 -11.14 -10.78 -1.80
C THR A 59 -12.54 -10.24 -2.08
N GLY A 60 -13.39 -10.11 -1.05
CA GLY A 60 -14.71 -9.51 -1.18
C GLY A 60 -14.64 -8.03 -1.53
N GLU A 61 -13.82 -7.27 -0.79
CA GLU A 61 -13.60 -5.85 -1.06
C GLU A 61 -13.02 -5.61 -2.45
N LYS A 62 -12.12 -6.49 -2.93
CA LYS A 62 -11.56 -6.43 -4.29
C LYS A 62 -12.65 -6.47 -5.38
N ASN A 63 -13.69 -7.29 -5.20
CA ASN A 63 -14.80 -7.36 -6.15
C ASN A 63 -15.60 -6.04 -6.17
N VAL A 64 -15.85 -5.46 -4.99
CA VAL A 64 -16.56 -4.18 -4.87
C VAL A 64 -15.72 -3.06 -5.50
N TYR A 65 -14.43 -2.98 -5.15
CA TYR A 65 -13.49 -2.04 -5.71
C TYR A 65 -13.45 -2.09 -7.24
N TYR A 66 -13.41 -3.30 -7.82
CA TYR A 66 -13.44 -3.48 -9.27
C TYR A 66 -14.70 -2.87 -9.90
N GLU A 67 -15.88 -3.05 -9.31
CA GLU A 67 -17.12 -2.43 -9.80
C GLU A 67 -17.11 -0.90 -9.67
N LEU A 68 -16.54 -0.37 -8.58
CA LEU A 68 -16.40 1.08 -8.38
C LEU A 68 -15.50 1.69 -9.46
N LEU A 69 -14.35 1.07 -9.72
CA LEU A 69 -13.38 1.52 -10.72
C LEU A 69 -13.98 1.52 -12.13
N HIS A 70 -14.75 0.49 -12.48
CA HIS A 70 -15.38 0.35 -13.81
C HIS A 70 -16.80 0.92 -13.89
N SER A 71 -17.22 1.69 -12.89
CA SER A 71 -18.52 2.36 -12.91
C SER A 71 -18.58 3.47 -13.96
N TYR A 72 -17.44 4.15 -14.20
CA TYR A 72 -17.29 5.38 -14.99
C TYR A 72 -18.18 6.53 -14.49
N LEU A 73 -18.53 6.53 -13.21
CA LEU A 73 -19.32 7.59 -12.57
C LEU A 73 -18.41 8.61 -11.88
N PRO A 74 -18.77 9.90 -11.87
CA PRO A 74 -17.99 10.93 -11.17
C PRO A 74 -18.18 10.79 -9.65
N LEU A 75 -17.20 10.18 -8.99
CA LEU A 75 -17.23 9.90 -7.55
C LEU A 75 -15.84 10.02 -6.93
N LEU A 76 -15.79 10.37 -5.64
CA LEU A 76 -14.60 10.18 -4.81
C LEU A 76 -14.80 8.96 -3.92
N CYS A 77 -13.80 8.09 -3.83
CA CYS A 77 -13.85 6.89 -3.03
C CYS A 77 -12.71 6.87 -1.99
N LEU A 78 -13.06 6.54 -0.74
CA LEU A 78 -12.12 6.36 0.36
C LEU A 78 -12.29 4.96 0.94
N HIS A 79 -11.25 4.14 0.88
CA HIS A 79 -11.25 2.77 1.40
C HIS A 79 -10.68 2.67 2.83
N ASP A 80 -11.23 1.76 3.65
CA ASP A 80 -10.78 1.40 5.00
C ASP A 80 -10.57 2.64 5.91
N ILE A 81 -11.68 3.34 6.14
CA ILE A 81 -11.69 4.55 6.97
C ILE A 81 -12.26 4.19 8.33
N ARG A 82 -11.58 4.62 9.39
CA ARG A 82 -12.14 4.57 10.75
C ARG A 82 -12.25 5.97 11.32
N LEU A 83 -13.46 6.34 11.69
CA LEU A 83 -13.77 7.64 12.28
C LEU A 83 -14.22 7.48 13.72
N GLU A 84 -13.89 8.48 14.52
CA GLU A 84 -14.32 8.60 15.90
C GLU A 84 -14.87 10.01 16.11
N TYR A 85 -16.12 10.10 16.59
CA TYR A 85 -16.78 11.36 16.83
C TYR A 85 -17.79 11.25 17.99
N ARG A 86 -17.68 12.13 18.99
CA ARG A 86 -18.56 12.18 20.18
C ARG A 86 -18.77 10.82 20.85
N ASN A 87 -17.68 10.08 21.10
CA ASN A 87 -17.65 8.73 21.68
C ASN A 87 -18.29 7.61 20.82
N LEU A 88 -18.70 7.92 19.59
CA LEU A 88 -19.07 6.91 18.61
C LEU A 88 -17.85 6.59 17.76
N THR A 89 -17.69 5.32 17.41
CA THR A 89 -16.66 4.85 16.48
C THR A 89 -17.32 4.06 15.38
N SER A 90 -16.90 4.26 14.14
CA SER A 90 -17.35 3.45 13.00
C SER A 90 -16.21 3.21 12.04
N GLN A 91 -16.16 1.99 11.51
CA GLN A 91 -15.26 1.60 10.43
C GLN A 91 -16.10 1.50 9.16
N TYR A 92 -15.54 2.00 8.07
CA TYR A 92 -16.17 2.10 6.77
C TYR A 92 -15.27 1.39 5.77
N ASP A 93 -15.77 0.34 5.13
CA ASP A 93 -15.01 -0.33 4.07
C ASP A 93 -14.83 0.62 2.89
N PHE A 94 -15.92 1.28 2.47
CA PHE A 94 -15.86 2.37 1.49
C PHE A 94 -16.76 3.53 1.88
N ILE A 95 -16.21 4.75 1.82
CA ILE A 95 -17.00 5.99 1.79
C ILE A 95 -16.91 6.54 0.37
N ILE A 96 -18.07 6.77 -0.24
CA ILE A 96 -18.20 7.27 -1.60
C ILE A 96 -18.92 8.61 -1.55
N ILE A 97 -18.32 9.62 -2.17
CA ILE A 97 -18.87 10.96 -2.26
C ILE A 97 -19.28 11.18 -3.71
N PHE A 98 -20.57 11.37 -3.94
CA PHE A 98 -21.13 11.84 -5.20
C PHE A 98 -21.48 13.33 -5.08
N LYS A 99 -21.78 13.99 -6.20
CA LYS A 99 -22.28 15.37 -6.19
C LYS A 99 -23.59 15.52 -5.40
N ASN A 100 -24.45 14.51 -5.46
CA ASN A 100 -25.82 14.60 -4.97
C ASN A 100 -26.03 13.95 -3.59
N PHE A 101 -25.15 13.05 -3.17
CA PHE A 101 -25.26 12.28 -1.92
C PHE A 101 -23.92 11.68 -1.50
N ILE A 102 -23.84 11.23 -0.25
CA ILE A 102 -22.73 10.43 0.26
C ILE A 102 -23.23 9.01 0.50
N MET A 103 -22.41 8.00 0.22
CA MET A 103 -22.76 6.62 0.42
C MET A 103 -21.65 5.86 1.14
N VAL A 104 -22.04 5.11 2.16
CA VAL A 104 -21.20 4.16 2.87
C VAL A 104 -21.49 2.76 2.34
N LEU A 105 -20.47 2.06 1.87
CA LEU A 105 -20.58 0.64 1.55
C LEU A 105 -19.94 -0.20 2.65
N GLU A 106 -20.69 -1.19 3.11
CA GLU A 106 -20.22 -2.26 3.97
C GLU A 106 -20.13 -3.54 3.15
N THR A 107 -18.94 -4.11 3.01
CA THR A 107 -18.70 -5.29 2.19
C THR A 107 -18.79 -6.55 3.04
N LYS A 108 -19.71 -7.44 2.69
CA LYS A 108 -19.87 -8.73 3.36
C LYS A 108 -19.63 -9.89 2.40
N ARG A 109 -18.60 -10.68 2.68
CA ARG A 109 -18.40 -11.97 2.00
C ARG A 109 -19.10 -13.08 2.77
N ILE A 110 -20.39 -13.28 2.49
CA ILE A 110 -21.19 -14.34 3.10
C ILE A 110 -21.14 -15.59 2.21
N ILE A 111 -21.00 -16.78 2.81
CA ILE A 111 -21.13 -18.07 2.12
C ILE A 111 -22.54 -18.62 2.35
N GLY A 112 -23.17 -19.12 1.29
CA GLY A 112 -24.57 -19.54 1.32
C GLY A 112 -25.51 -18.44 0.82
N ASP A 113 -26.74 -18.84 0.52
CA ASP A 113 -27.79 -17.93 0.06
C ASP A 113 -28.44 -17.23 1.25
N ILE A 114 -28.85 -15.99 1.02
CA ILE A 114 -29.51 -15.15 2.02
C ILE A 114 -30.98 -15.08 1.66
N MET A 115 -31.86 -15.43 2.60
CA MET A 115 -33.30 -15.23 2.49
C MET A 115 -33.76 -14.24 3.54
N ILE A 116 -34.60 -13.30 3.14
CA ILE A 116 -35.19 -12.29 4.02
C ILE A 116 -36.70 -12.44 3.93
N ASP A 117 -37.34 -12.68 5.06
CA ASP A 117 -38.80 -12.82 5.15
C ASP A 117 -39.49 -11.46 5.35
N SER A 118 -40.82 -11.49 5.47
CA SER A 118 -41.65 -10.29 5.65
C SER A 118 -41.50 -9.60 7.00
N GLU A 119 -40.95 -10.29 8.00
CA GLU A 119 -40.66 -9.70 9.30
C GLU A 119 -39.24 -9.10 9.33
N GLY A 120 -38.48 -9.26 8.24
CA GLY A 120 -37.10 -8.80 8.15
C GLY A 120 -36.08 -9.74 8.78
N ASN A 121 -36.46 -11.00 9.07
CA ASN A 121 -35.52 -11.98 9.59
C ASN A 121 -34.60 -12.49 8.47
N PHE A 122 -33.31 -12.52 8.77
CA PHE A 122 -32.31 -13.03 7.84
C PHE A 122 -32.05 -14.52 8.12
N THR A 123 -32.14 -15.32 7.07
CA THR A 123 -31.82 -16.74 7.11
C THR A 123 -30.75 -17.07 6.08
N ARG A 124 -29.71 -17.79 6.51
CA ARG A 124 -28.68 -18.36 5.65
C ARG A 124 -29.03 -19.78 5.24
N VAL A 125 -28.90 -20.07 3.94
CA VAL A 125 -29.26 -21.35 3.33
C VAL A 125 -28.07 -21.94 2.58
N PHE A 126 -27.81 -23.22 2.79
CA PHE A 126 -26.74 -23.95 2.12
C PHE A 126 -27.32 -25.02 1.21
N LYS A 127 -26.82 -25.04 -0.03
CA LYS A 127 -27.26 -25.95 -1.09
C LYS A 127 -26.14 -26.91 -1.49
N ASP A 128 -26.50 -28.16 -1.79
CA ASP A 128 -25.59 -29.13 -2.38
C ASP A 128 -25.37 -28.84 -3.88
N PHE A 129 -24.53 -29.62 -4.55
CA PHE A 129 -24.27 -29.49 -6.00
C PHE A 129 -25.52 -29.72 -6.88
N LYS A 130 -26.57 -30.35 -6.35
CA LYS A 130 -27.85 -30.59 -7.02
C LYS A 130 -28.87 -29.48 -6.73
N GLY A 131 -28.52 -28.49 -5.90
CA GLY A 131 -29.40 -27.39 -5.50
C GLY A 131 -30.30 -27.70 -4.29
N ASN A 132 -30.21 -28.89 -3.68
CA ASN A 132 -31.01 -29.24 -2.51
C ASN A 132 -30.47 -28.53 -1.27
N ILE A 133 -31.39 -27.99 -0.47
CA ILE A 133 -31.04 -27.37 0.81
C ILE A 133 -30.70 -28.46 1.82
N TYR A 134 -29.46 -28.46 2.31
CA TYR A 134 -29.03 -29.41 3.36
C TYR A 134 -28.87 -28.73 4.73
N LYS A 135 -28.80 -27.40 4.78
CA LYS A 135 -28.70 -26.64 6.03
C LYS A 135 -29.37 -25.28 5.91
N LYS A 136 -30.10 -24.88 6.97
CA LYS A 136 -30.71 -23.57 7.14
C LYS A 136 -30.48 -23.09 8.56
N GLU A 137 -30.05 -21.84 8.72
CA GLU A 137 -29.79 -21.25 10.04
C GLU A 137 -30.13 -19.76 10.04
N GLY A 138 -30.59 -19.25 11.19
CA GLY A 138 -30.78 -17.81 11.37
C GLY A 138 -29.44 -17.08 11.34
N MET A 139 -29.44 -15.84 10.86
CA MET A 139 -28.26 -14.98 10.89
C MET A 139 -28.64 -13.58 11.38
N TYR A 140 -27.68 -12.91 12.02
CA TYR A 140 -27.84 -11.50 12.36
C TYR A 140 -28.02 -10.67 11.09
N SER A 141 -28.87 -9.65 11.19
CA SER A 141 -29.11 -8.71 10.10
C SER A 141 -27.81 -7.96 9.76
N PRO A 142 -27.26 -8.11 8.54
CA PRO A 142 -26.04 -7.43 8.11
C PRO A 142 -26.17 -5.90 8.10
N ILE A 143 -27.40 -5.39 8.05
CA ILE A 143 -27.70 -3.95 7.99
C ILE A 143 -27.83 -3.32 9.39
N SER A 144 -27.64 -4.09 10.47
CA SER A 144 -27.86 -3.61 11.85
C SER A 144 -26.95 -2.43 12.25
N GLN A 145 -25.82 -2.25 11.55
CA GLN A 145 -24.84 -1.20 11.84
C GLN A 145 -25.03 0.05 10.97
N ASN A 146 -25.85 -0.02 9.91
CA ASN A 146 -26.00 1.04 8.90
C ASN A 146 -26.39 2.38 9.52
N GLN A 147 -27.36 2.38 10.46
CA GLN A 147 -27.81 3.62 11.08
C GLN A 147 -26.70 4.29 11.90
N LYS A 148 -25.86 3.50 12.61
CA LYS A 148 -24.74 4.05 13.38
C LYS A 148 -23.70 4.69 12.47
N HIS A 149 -23.43 4.07 11.32
CA HIS A 149 -22.49 4.59 10.32
C HIS A 149 -22.98 5.92 9.74
N ILE A 150 -24.28 6.01 9.42
CA ILE A 150 -24.92 7.23 8.93
C ILE A 150 -24.87 8.32 10.02
N ASP A 151 -25.38 8.03 11.22
CA ASP A 151 -25.48 8.99 12.31
C ASP A 151 -24.12 9.61 12.68
N LEU A 152 -23.05 8.81 12.71
CA LEU A 152 -21.71 9.31 13.02
C LEU A 152 -21.23 10.25 11.91
N LEU A 153 -21.24 9.79 10.66
CA LEU A 153 -20.70 10.55 9.53
C LEU A 153 -21.52 11.83 9.29
N GLU A 154 -22.85 11.73 9.35
CA GLU A 154 -23.76 12.87 9.17
C GLU A 154 -23.51 13.95 10.23
N ARG A 155 -23.50 13.58 11.52
CA ARG A 155 -23.23 14.54 12.61
C ARG A 155 -21.86 15.18 12.44
N MET A 156 -20.85 14.37 12.16
CA MET A 156 -19.48 14.84 12.00
C MET A 156 -19.36 15.85 10.85
N LEU A 157 -20.01 15.62 9.71
CA LEU A 157 -19.95 16.54 8.57
C LEU A 157 -20.82 17.80 8.78
N LEU A 158 -21.99 17.67 9.41
CA LEU A 158 -22.88 18.80 9.73
C LEU A 158 -22.26 19.74 10.77
N ASP A 159 -21.72 19.19 11.87
CA ASP A 159 -21.11 19.98 12.95
C ASP A 159 -19.90 20.79 12.45
N HIS A 160 -19.20 20.29 11.42
CA HIS A 160 -18.09 20.96 10.76
C HIS A 160 -18.50 21.79 9.52
N LYS A 161 -19.81 21.90 9.24
CA LYS A 161 -20.38 22.68 8.13
C LYS A 161 -19.85 22.28 6.75
N LEU A 162 -19.51 21.01 6.57
CA LEU A 162 -19.06 20.46 5.30
C LEU A 162 -20.22 20.04 4.39
N ILE A 163 -21.37 19.74 5.01
CA ILE A 163 -22.64 19.49 4.32
C ILE A 163 -23.74 20.29 5.00
N ASN A 164 -24.82 20.56 4.27
CA ASN A 164 -26.04 21.16 4.82
C ASN A 164 -27.19 20.14 4.83
N ASN A 165 -27.69 19.77 3.65
CA ASN A 165 -28.82 18.84 3.49
C ASN A 165 -28.47 17.65 2.58
N ILE A 166 -27.18 17.35 2.40
CA ILE A 166 -26.77 16.25 1.52
C ILE A 166 -27.13 14.92 2.19
N PRO A 167 -27.91 14.06 1.53
CA PRO A 167 -28.30 12.78 2.12
C PRO A 167 -27.12 11.83 2.20
N ILE A 168 -27.04 11.08 3.31
CA ILE A 168 -26.07 10.02 3.52
C ILE A 168 -26.78 8.67 3.58
N TYR A 169 -26.39 7.76 2.69
CA TYR A 169 -26.94 6.41 2.62
C TYR A 169 -25.92 5.38 3.10
N SER A 170 -26.41 4.24 3.61
CA SER A 170 -25.58 3.09 3.93
C SER A 170 -26.13 1.83 3.28
N LEU A 171 -25.25 1.11 2.61
CA LEU A 171 -25.58 -0.02 1.75
C LEU A 171 -24.68 -1.21 2.08
N VAL A 172 -25.28 -2.34 2.39
CA VAL A 172 -24.57 -3.61 2.54
C VAL A 172 -24.43 -4.26 1.18
N VAL A 173 -23.19 -4.55 0.81
CA VAL A 173 -22.84 -5.16 -0.47
C VAL A 173 -22.37 -6.59 -0.25
N ILE A 174 -23.09 -7.55 -0.83
CA ILE A 174 -22.68 -8.94 -0.81
C ILE A 174 -21.67 -9.18 -1.93
N ALA A 175 -20.41 -9.38 -1.55
CA ALA A 175 -19.29 -9.50 -2.47
C ALA A 175 -18.99 -10.93 -2.93
N ASN A 176 -19.73 -11.93 -2.44
CA ASN A 176 -19.58 -13.30 -2.92
C ASN A 176 -20.42 -13.51 -4.20
N PRO A 177 -19.80 -13.80 -5.36
CA PRO A 177 -20.54 -14.02 -6.61
C PRO A 177 -21.52 -15.19 -6.53
N LYS A 178 -21.21 -16.21 -5.71
CA LYS A 178 -22.02 -17.42 -5.57
C LYS A 178 -23.26 -17.25 -4.69
N THR A 179 -23.34 -16.17 -3.90
CA THR A 179 -24.47 -15.95 -2.99
C THR A 179 -25.65 -15.35 -3.73
N ILE A 180 -26.83 -15.95 -3.53
CA ILE A 180 -28.11 -15.41 -4.00
C ILE A 180 -28.81 -14.72 -2.83
N ILE A 181 -29.35 -13.52 -3.08
CA ILE A 181 -30.16 -12.77 -2.11
C ILE A 181 -31.62 -12.87 -2.53
N THR A 182 -32.43 -13.56 -1.72
CA THR A 182 -33.88 -13.67 -1.90
C THR A 182 -34.56 -12.70 -0.94
N LYS A 183 -35.02 -11.56 -1.47
CA LYS A 183 -35.64 -10.47 -0.69
C LYS A 183 -37.05 -10.09 -1.17
N ARG A 184 -37.75 -11.00 -1.87
CA ARG A 184 -39.08 -10.75 -2.46
C ARG A 184 -40.09 -10.22 -1.45
N TYR A 185 -40.12 -10.82 -0.27
CA TYR A 185 -41.07 -10.49 0.80
C TYR A 185 -40.50 -9.52 1.83
N ALA A 186 -39.23 -9.12 1.72
CA ALA A 186 -38.60 -8.23 2.68
C ALA A 186 -39.26 -6.85 2.74
N PRO A 187 -39.21 -6.16 3.90
CA PRO A 187 -39.57 -4.75 4.02
C PRO A 187 -38.79 -3.88 3.01
N GLU A 188 -39.42 -2.80 2.54
CA GLU A 188 -38.83 -1.92 1.51
C GLU A 188 -37.55 -1.23 2.00
N GLU A 189 -37.47 -0.92 3.30
CA GLU A 189 -36.26 -0.34 3.89
C GLU A 189 -35.09 -1.31 3.77
N ILE A 190 -35.33 -2.59 4.05
CA ILE A 190 -34.30 -3.65 3.95
C ILE A 190 -33.92 -3.89 2.49
N LYS A 191 -34.90 -3.88 1.56
CA LYS A 191 -34.63 -4.10 0.14
C LYS A 191 -33.66 -3.08 -0.45
N LYS A 192 -33.74 -1.82 -0.01
CA LYS A 192 -32.87 -0.73 -0.45
C LYS A 192 -31.48 -0.78 0.19
N CYS A 193 -31.34 -1.38 1.36
CA CYS A 193 -30.08 -1.42 2.11
C CYS A 193 -29.19 -2.63 1.84
N ILE A 194 -29.59 -3.60 1.01
CA ILE A 194 -28.78 -4.78 0.68
C ILE A 194 -28.81 -5.13 -0.80
N ILE A 195 -27.65 -5.22 -1.45
CA ILE A 195 -27.51 -5.63 -2.85
C ILE A 195 -26.32 -6.58 -3.06
N LYS A 196 -26.22 -7.17 -4.24
CA LYS A 196 -24.96 -7.80 -4.68
C LYS A 196 -24.05 -6.77 -5.33
N TYR A 197 -22.75 -7.02 -5.32
CA TYR A 197 -21.72 -6.11 -5.86
C TYR A 197 -21.95 -5.76 -7.34
N ASP A 198 -22.39 -6.71 -8.17
CA ASP A 198 -22.71 -6.54 -9.60
C ASP A 198 -23.91 -5.62 -9.88
N GLN A 199 -24.63 -5.20 -8.83
CA GLN A 199 -25.79 -4.30 -8.92
C GLN A 199 -25.45 -2.85 -8.55
N LEU A 200 -24.21 -2.56 -8.12
CA LEU A 200 -23.80 -1.25 -7.62
C LEU A 200 -24.06 -0.12 -8.63
N LYS A 201 -23.66 -0.32 -9.88
CA LYS A 201 -23.82 0.72 -10.93
C LYS A 201 -25.28 1.13 -11.13
N ASN A 202 -26.20 0.16 -11.13
CA ASN A 202 -27.63 0.42 -11.28
C ASN A 202 -28.17 1.19 -10.07
N GLU A 203 -27.75 0.80 -8.87
CA GLU A 203 -28.19 1.44 -7.63
C GLU A 203 -27.67 2.89 -7.52
N PHE A 204 -26.41 3.13 -7.89
CA PHE A 204 -25.84 4.48 -7.93
C PHE A 204 -26.58 5.36 -8.94
N THR A 205 -26.85 4.85 -10.14
CA THR A 205 -27.57 5.61 -11.18
C THR A 205 -28.97 6.00 -10.68
N ARG A 206 -29.69 5.06 -10.05
CA ARG A 206 -31.00 5.31 -9.43
C ARG A 206 -30.93 6.42 -8.38
N LEU A 207 -29.96 6.36 -7.47
CA LEU A 207 -29.80 7.35 -6.40
C LEU A 207 -29.33 8.71 -6.91
N ILE A 208 -28.48 8.76 -7.94
CA ILE A 208 -28.11 10.02 -8.61
C ILE A 208 -29.38 10.66 -9.17
N ASP A 209 -30.22 9.90 -9.85
CA ASP A 209 -31.47 10.38 -10.42
C ASP A 209 -32.48 10.86 -9.37
N GLU A 210 -32.59 10.17 -8.24
CA GLU A 210 -33.48 10.54 -7.14
C GLU A 210 -33.02 11.80 -6.39
N ASN A 211 -31.71 12.08 -6.37
CA ASN A 211 -31.12 13.16 -5.58
C ASN A 211 -30.65 14.35 -6.43
N LYS A 212 -31.11 14.49 -7.69
CA LYS A 212 -30.73 15.55 -8.65
C LYS A 212 -30.81 16.99 -8.13
N HIS A 213 -31.62 17.24 -7.09
CA HIS A 213 -31.81 18.57 -6.51
C HIS A 213 -30.68 19.00 -5.57
N PHE A 214 -29.84 18.06 -5.12
CA PHE A 214 -28.64 18.34 -4.34
C PHE A 214 -27.44 18.42 -5.27
N GLU A 215 -26.57 19.41 -5.11
CA GLU A 215 -25.37 19.53 -5.95
C GLU A 215 -24.22 20.11 -5.12
N LEU A 216 -23.29 19.23 -4.75
CA LEU A 216 -21.96 19.59 -4.28
C LEU A 216 -21.09 19.96 -5.47
N SER A 217 -20.33 21.04 -5.31
CA SER A 217 -19.22 21.36 -6.18
C SER A 217 -18.06 20.36 -6.00
N ASP A 218 -17.22 20.24 -7.01
CA ASP A 218 -16.05 19.35 -6.96
C ASP A 218 -15.13 19.74 -5.77
N ASP A 219 -15.01 21.04 -5.47
CA ASP A 219 -14.24 21.54 -4.31
C ASP A 219 -14.85 21.12 -2.96
N GLU A 220 -16.18 21.17 -2.82
CA GLU A 220 -16.85 20.67 -1.61
C GLU A 220 -16.64 19.16 -1.44
N MET A 221 -16.71 18.39 -2.53
CA MET A 221 -16.42 16.95 -2.51
C MET A 221 -14.98 16.68 -2.03
N PHE A 222 -13.99 17.41 -2.56
CA PHE A 222 -12.61 17.28 -2.11
C PHE A 222 -12.42 17.70 -0.65
N ASN A 223 -13.05 18.78 -0.20
CA ASN A 223 -12.98 19.22 1.19
C ASN A 223 -13.56 18.18 2.17
N ILE A 224 -14.66 17.53 1.81
CA ILE A 224 -15.22 16.41 2.58
C ILE A 224 -14.20 15.27 2.62
N SER A 225 -13.60 14.90 1.49
CA SER A 225 -12.62 13.81 1.41
C SER A 225 -11.36 14.09 2.24
N ASP A 226 -10.84 15.32 2.18
CA ASP A 226 -9.67 15.77 2.94
C ASP A 226 -9.96 15.68 4.44
N PHE A 227 -11.11 16.20 4.87
CA PHE A 227 -11.53 16.18 6.26
C PHE A 227 -11.68 14.75 6.80
N ILE A 228 -12.26 13.84 6.02
CA ILE A 228 -12.37 12.42 6.39
C ILE A 228 -10.98 11.80 6.54
N MET A 229 -10.04 12.10 5.63
CA MET A 229 -8.67 11.60 5.68
C MET A 229 -7.90 12.11 6.89
N GLU A 230 -8.02 13.40 7.22
CA GLU A 230 -7.39 14.02 8.40
C GLU A 230 -7.89 13.42 9.72
N ASN A 231 -9.16 13.01 9.74
CA ASN A 231 -9.78 12.39 10.91
C ASN A 231 -9.75 10.87 10.90
N ASN A 232 -9.18 10.24 9.88
CA ASN A 232 -9.01 8.80 9.84
C ASN A 232 -8.10 8.35 11.01
N ARG A 233 -8.52 7.30 11.72
CA ARG A 233 -7.79 6.68 12.84
C ARG A 233 -7.68 5.16 12.61
N PRO A 234 -6.79 4.71 11.70
CA PRO A 234 -6.60 3.30 11.41
C PRO A 234 -6.30 2.50 12.67
N ILE A 235 -6.84 1.27 12.77
CA ILE A 235 -6.55 0.37 13.90
C ILE A 235 -5.22 -0.32 13.63
N GLU A 236 -4.31 -0.19 14.58
CA GLU A 236 -3.11 -1.04 14.63
C GLU A 236 -3.37 -2.24 15.53
N TYR A 237 -3.35 -3.43 14.93
CA TYR A 237 -3.51 -4.68 15.65
C TYR A 237 -2.16 -5.18 16.18
N ASP A 238 -2.10 -5.43 17.49
CA ASP A 238 -1.05 -6.25 18.11
C ASP A 238 -1.47 -7.73 18.00
N TYR A 239 -1.06 -8.37 16.91
CA TYR A 239 -1.39 -9.77 16.65
C TYR A 239 -0.75 -10.74 17.64
N VAL A 240 0.36 -10.37 18.25
CA VAL A 240 1.04 -11.20 19.26
C VAL A 240 0.15 -11.33 20.49
N LYS A 241 -0.33 -10.19 20.99
CA LYS A 241 -1.26 -10.15 22.11
C LYS A 241 -2.64 -10.70 21.75
N MET A 242 -3.16 -10.34 20.57
CA MET A 242 -4.49 -10.74 20.12
C MET A 242 -4.61 -12.26 19.95
N LEU A 243 -3.59 -12.90 19.38
CA LEU A 243 -3.57 -14.35 19.13
C LEU A 243 -2.86 -15.13 20.24
N ASN A 244 -2.42 -14.46 21.31
CA ASN A 244 -1.70 -15.05 22.44
C ASN A 244 -0.47 -15.88 21.98
N LEU A 245 0.32 -15.30 21.08
CA LEU A 245 1.49 -15.96 20.48
C LEU A 245 2.65 -16.00 21.45
N LYS A 246 3.36 -17.14 21.47
CA LYS A 246 4.64 -17.29 22.15
C LYS A 246 5.71 -17.16 21.08
N ILE A 247 6.31 -15.97 21.02
CA ILE A 247 7.41 -15.72 20.09
C ILE A 247 8.62 -16.48 20.60
N ASP A 248 9.18 -17.32 19.75
CA ASP A 248 10.45 -17.96 20.06
C ASP A 248 11.57 -16.97 19.71
N GLU A 249 12.00 -16.16 20.69
CA GLU A 249 13.07 -15.16 20.51
C GLU A 249 14.38 -15.80 19.99
N LYS A 250 14.57 -17.11 20.19
CA LYS A 250 15.69 -17.84 19.58
C LYS A 250 15.54 -17.93 18.07
N VAL A 251 14.34 -18.16 17.54
CA VAL A 251 14.05 -18.24 16.09
C VAL A 251 14.31 -16.90 15.39
N LEU A 252 14.11 -15.75 16.06
CA LEU A 252 14.54 -14.43 15.57
C LEU A 252 16.05 -14.41 15.28
N VAL A 253 16.86 -14.85 16.24
CA VAL A 253 18.33 -14.87 16.12
C VAL A 253 18.82 -15.95 15.16
N THR A 254 18.16 -17.12 15.11
CA THR A 254 18.56 -18.21 14.21
C THR A 254 18.10 -17.96 12.77
N LYS A 255 16.93 -17.36 12.53
CA LYS A 255 16.46 -17.02 11.16
C LYS A 255 17.10 -15.77 10.59
N GLU A 256 17.48 -14.79 11.43
CA GLU A 256 18.38 -13.72 10.99
C GLU A 256 19.76 -14.30 10.62
N LYS A 257 20.25 -15.32 11.33
CA LYS A 257 21.49 -16.05 10.98
C LYS A 257 21.37 -16.98 9.77
N GLU A 258 20.22 -17.62 9.57
CA GLU A 258 19.96 -18.54 8.44
C GLU A 258 19.66 -17.79 7.14
N LYS A 259 18.90 -16.67 7.19
CA LYS A 259 18.81 -15.72 6.06
C LYS A 259 20.19 -15.14 5.71
N LEU A 260 21.12 -15.04 6.67
CA LEU A 260 22.50 -14.67 6.42
C LEU A 260 23.36 -15.83 5.87
N SER A 261 23.05 -17.09 6.15
CA SER A 261 23.86 -18.24 5.70
C SER A 261 23.51 -18.71 4.29
N ASP A 262 22.26 -18.57 3.86
CA ASP A 262 21.81 -18.94 2.51
C ASP A 262 22.22 -17.93 1.42
N ILE A 263 22.89 -16.84 1.81
CA ILE A 263 23.49 -15.84 0.91
C ILE A 263 24.97 -16.14 0.65
N VAL A 264 25.59 -17.07 1.40
CA VAL A 264 27.01 -17.36 1.25
C VAL A 264 27.23 -18.58 0.36
N ASP A 265 27.07 -18.39 -0.95
CA ASP A 265 28.02 -18.98 -1.88
C ASP A 265 28.29 -18.05 -3.07
N ASP A 266 29.57 -17.72 -3.24
CA ASP A 266 30.22 -17.02 -4.36
C ASP A 266 29.93 -15.52 -4.66
N ASN A 267 30.50 -14.61 -3.84
CA ASN A 267 31.69 -13.79 -4.20
C ASN A 267 31.80 -12.49 -3.37
N LYS A 268 33.03 -12.19 -2.94
CA LYS A 268 33.46 -11.18 -1.94
C LYS A 268 33.29 -9.68 -2.31
N GLU A 269 32.41 -9.31 -3.23
CA GLU A 269 32.25 -7.91 -3.68
C GLU A 269 30.91 -7.25 -3.28
N GLU A 270 29.96 -7.98 -2.68
CA GLU A 270 28.65 -7.43 -2.29
C GLU A 270 28.67 -6.50 -1.05
N ALA A 271 29.78 -6.45 -0.31
CA ALA A 271 29.84 -5.87 1.03
C ALA A 271 29.99 -4.32 1.12
N LEU A 272 29.99 -3.58 0.00
CA LEU A 272 30.35 -2.15 0.02
C LEU A 272 29.18 -1.15 -0.06
N ASN A 273 27.96 -1.58 -0.39
CA ASN A 273 26.75 -0.73 -0.31
C ASN A 273 25.93 -0.98 0.97
N ASP A 274 26.46 -1.84 1.85
CA ASP A 274 25.90 -2.19 3.15
C ASP A 274 26.33 -1.23 4.26
N GLU A 275 27.45 -0.49 4.11
CA GLU A 275 27.97 0.32 5.23
C GLU A 275 27.08 1.53 5.57
N LEU A 276 26.72 2.38 4.60
CA LEU A 276 25.81 3.51 4.86
C LEU A 276 24.42 3.02 5.28
N TYR A 277 23.97 1.92 4.68
CA TYR A 277 22.70 1.29 5.02
C TYR A 277 22.70 0.81 6.49
N GLU A 278 23.75 0.11 6.92
CA GLU A 278 23.90 -0.37 8.29
C GLU A 278 24.15 0.76 9.29
N LYS A 279 24.87 1.83 8.93
CA LYS A 279 25.00 3.03 9.78
C LYS A 279 23.64 3.69 10.02
N LEU A 280 22.83 3.88 8.98
CA LEU A 280 21.49 4.45 9.10
C LEU A 280 20.52 3.52 9.84
N ARG A 281 20.65 2.20 9.66
CA ARG A 281 19.86 1.18 10.38
C ARG A 281 20.20 1.14 11.86
N THR A 282 21.49 1.21 12.21
CA THR A 282 21.99 1.25 13.58
C THR A 282 21.53 2.54 14.27
N TYR A 283 21.72 3.69 13.62
CA TYR A 283 21.23 4.97 14.10
C TYR A 283 19.73 4.94 14.40
N ARG A 284 18.94 4.38 13.48
CA ARG A 284 17.49 4.22 13.66
C ARG A 284 17.13 3.38 14.89
N ALA A 285 17.86 2.30 15.15
CA ALA A 285 17.66 1.44 16.32
C ALA A 285 17.98 2.15 17.63
N GLU A 286 19.07 2.92 17.66
CA GLU A 286 19.45 3.70 18.85
C GLU A 286 18.43 4.79 19.17
N VAL A 287 17.95 5.51 18.16
CA VAL A 287 16.93 6.56 18.34
C VAL A 287 15.62 5.96 18.83
N ALA A 288 15.18 4.83 18.26
CA ALA A 288 13.97 4.14 18.70
C ALA A 288 14.08 3.72 20.17
N LYS A 289 15.24 3.16 20.58
CA LYS A 289 15.50 2.77 21.96
C LYS A 289 15.52 3.97 22.92
N LYS A 290 16.18 5.08 22.57
CA LYS A 290 16.24 6.31 23.39
C LYS A 290 14.86 6.95 23.57
N ARG A 291 13.99 6.85 22.57
CA ARG A 291 12.65 7.44 22.56
C ARG A 291 11.55 6.50 23.08
N ASN A 292 11.90 5.28 23.52
CA ASN A 292 10.94 4.22 23.88
C ASN A 292 9.93 3.91 22.75
N PHE A 293 10.36 3.98 21.50
CA PHE A 293 9.55 3.48 20.39
C PHE A 293 9.63 1.95 20.38
N SER A 294 8.47 1.31 20.32
CA SER A 294 8.37 -0.14 20.21
C SER A 294 8.85 -0.66 18.86
N GLU A 295 8.91 0.21 17.84
CA GLU A 295 9.23 -0.16 16.46
C GLU A 295 10.12 0.88 15.76
N LEU A 296 11.00 0.41 14.86
CA LEU A 296 12.02 1.24 14.20
C LEU A 296 11.44 2.24 13.19
N TYR A 297 10.32 1.90 12.55
CA TYR A 297 9.73 2.73 11.48
C TYR A 297 9.15 4.05 11.98
N PHE A 298 8.88 4.19 13.29
CA PHE A 298 8.44 5.45 13.92
C PHE A 298 9.49 6.56 13.79
N VAL A 299 10.78 6.18 13.69
CA VAL A 299 11.83 7.10 13.27
C VAL A 299 11.68 7.32 11.76
N PHE A 300 12.05 6.36 10.91
CA PHE A 300 11.74 6.37 9.47
C PHE A 300 11.74 4.95 8.88
N ASN A 301 11.00 4.73 7.78
CA ASN A 301 10.85 3.41 7.16
C ASN A 301 12.06 3.01 6.30
N ASN A 302 12.10 1.75 5.86
CA ASN A 302 13.22 1.24 5.03
C ASN A 302 13.33 1.95 3.68
N LYS A 303 12.20 2.33 3.08
CA LYS A 303 12.16 3.09 1.84
C LYS A 303 12.90 4.44 1.96
N VAL A 304 12.82 5.09 3.13
CA VAL A 304 13.57 6.32 3.42
C VAL A 304 15.07 6.03 3.54
N ILE A 305 15.49 4.92 4.17
CA ILE A 305 16.91 4.51 4.21
C ILE A 305 17.43 4.27 2.79
N GLU A 306 16.69 3.49 1.99
CA GLU A 306 17.04 3.18 0.61
C GLU A 306 17.17 4.46 -0.23
N GLN A 307 16.27 5.43 -0.03
CA GLN A 307 16.35 6.72 -0.70
C GLN A 307 17.51 7.59 -0.19
N ILE A 308 17.83 7.58 1.10
CA ILE A 308 19.01 8.30 1.63
C ILE A 308 20.31 7.67 1.09
N VAL A 309 20.39 6.35 1.01
CA VAL A 309 21.54 5.64 0.42
C VAL A 309 21.67 5.93 -1.08
N LEU A 310 20.53 6.05 -1.79
CA LEU A 310 20.48 6.34 -3.22
C LEU A 310 20.82 7.80 -3.56
N GLU A 311 20.24 8.74 -2.83
CA GLU A 311 20.33 10.17 -3.11
C GLU A 311 21.47 10.88 -2.35
N GLN A 312 22.00 10.22 -1.31
CA GLN A 312 23.07 10.70 -0.42
C GLN A 312 22.98 12.19 -0.10
N PRO A 313 21.87 12.64 0.51
CA PRO A 313 21.62 14.05 0.77
C PRO A 313 22.66 14.61 1.74
N THR A 314 23.25 15.76 1.40
CA THR A 314 24.23 16.48 2.24
C THR A 314 23.71 17.83 2.73
N THR A 315 22.51 18.24 2.28
CA THR A 315 21.82 19.45 2.72
C THR A 315 20.40 19.17 3.21
N LYS A 316 19.85 20.11 3.99
CA LYS A 316 18.48 20.05 4.49
C LYS A 316 17.46 19.87 3.37
N GLU A 317 17.61 20.63 2.30
CA GLU A 317 16.69 20.67 1.17
C GLU A 317 16.67 19.32 0.44
N GLN A 318 17.83 18.68 0.29
CA GLN A 318 17.96 17.35 -0.32
C GLN A 318 17.35 16.25 0.55
N LEU A 319 17.50 16.36 1.88
CA LEU A 319 16.90 15.37 2.79
C LEU A 319 15.37 15.54 2.86
N LEU A 320 14.85 16.77 2.76
CA LEU A 320 13.41 17.05 2.70
C LEU A 320 12.76 16.67 1.36
N SER A 321 13.53 16.47 0.28
CA SER A 321 12.98 15.95 -0.97
C SER A 321 12.74 14.43 -0.96
N ILE A 322 13.28 13.72 0.03
CA ILE A 322 13.09 12.28 0.19
C ILE A 322 11.65 11.96 0.62
N SER A 323 11.01 11.06 -0.12
CA SER A 323 9.60 10.73 0.09
C SER A 323 9.41 9.96 1.41
N GLY A 324 8.70 10.58 2.36
CA GLY A 324 8.51 10.04 3.71
C GLY A 324 9.42 10.67 4.78
N PHE A 325 10.23 11.68 4.41
CA PHE A 325 11.04 12.50 5.30
C PHE A 325 10.50 13.95 5.34
N GLY A 326 9.81 14.34 6.42
CA GLY A 326 9.14 15.64 6.54
C GLY A 326 9.81 16.61 7.53
N GLU A 327 9.29 17.84 7.65
CA GLU A 327 9.88 18.88 8.51
C GLU A 327 10.00 18.46 10.00
N LYS A 328 9.00 17.75 10.52
CA LYS A 328 9.03 17.22 11.90
C LYS A 328 10.19 16.23 12.10
N LYS A 329 10.44 15.41 11.08
CA LYS A 329 11.51 14.41 11.05
C LYS A 329 12.88 15.06 10.96
N TRP A 330 12.98 16.09 10.12
CA TRP A 330 14.16 16.96 10.04
C TRP A 330 14.51 17.59 11.40
N GLN A 331 13.53 18.19 12.08
CA GLN A 331 13.75 18.81 13.40
C GLN A 331 14.24 17.83 14.46
N GLU A 332 13.88 16.55 14.33
CA GLU A 332 14.17 15.53 15.33
C GLU A 332 15.46 14.75 15.08
N TYR A 333 15.87 14.55 13.82
CA TYR A 333 17.02 13.70 13.45
C TYR A 333 17.68 14.04 12.11
N GLY A 334 17.31 15.16 11.48
CA GLY A 334 17.83 15.56 10.17
C GLY A 334 19.33 15.85 10.18
N GLU A 335 19.83 16.53 11.22
CA GLU A 335 21.26 16.87 11.34
C GLU A 335 22.14 15.62 11.49
N ASP A 336 21.70 14.64 12.29
CA ASP A 336 22.43 13.39 12.51
C ASP A 336 22.53 12.55 11.22
N ILE A 337 21.46 12.50 10.43
CA ILE A 337 21.45 11.76 9.16
C ILE A 337 22.38 12.42 8.14
N ILE A 338 22.37 13.75 8.06
CA ILE A 338 23.31 14.49 7.20
C ILE A 338 24.75 14.26 7.66
N ALA A 339 25.00 14.18 8.97
CA ALA A 339 26.33 13.88 9.51
C ALA A 339 26.79 12.46 9.11
N ILE A 340 25.93 11.45 9.26
CA ILE A 340 26.22 10.05 8.85
C ILE A 340 26.52 9.96 7.36
N VAL A 341 25.75 10.65 6.51
CA VAL A 341 25.96 10.67 5.06
C VAL A 341 27.27 11.38 4.69
N LYS A 342 27.60 12.50 5.35
CA LYS A 342 28.87 13.22 5.13
C LYS A 342 30.08 12.43 5.61
N GLU A 343 29.96 11.74 6.74
CA GLU A 343 31.00 10.84 7.26
C GLU A 343 31.25 9.69 6.29
N PHE A 344 30.18 9.10 5.75
CA PHE A 344 30.29 8.08 4.70
C PHE A 344 30.93 8.61 3.42
N GLN A 345 30.71 9.87 3.07
CA GLN A 345 31.36 10.54 1.93
C GLN A 345 32.77 11.07 2.25
N GLY A 346 33.31 10.82 3.45
CA GLY A 346 34.65 11.26 3.85
C GLY A 346 34.79 12.78 4.08
N MET A 347 33.68 13.50 4.27
CA MET A 347 33.64 14.95 4.43
C MET A 347 33.48 15.39 5.90
N ASN A 348 34.49 15.15 6.75
CA ASN A 348 35.07 16.16 7.68
C ASN A 348 36.18 15.63 8.63
N LYS A 349 37.32 16.34 8.56
CA LYS A 349 38.33 16.73 9.58
C LYS A 349 38.78 15.74 10.67
N ASP A 350 39.82 14.96 10.36
CA ASP A 350 41.20 15.04 10.90
C ASP A 350 41.95 13.74 10.49
N GLU A 351 43.17 13.88 9.96
CA GLU A 351 44.07 12.89 9.28
C GLU A 351 44.35 11.52 9.98
N PRO A 352 45.10 10.51 9.40
CA PRO A 352 45.58 10.27 8.01
C PRO A 352 45.46 8.80 7.45
N VAL A 353 45.46 8.69 6.09
CA VAL A 353 46.17 7.71 5.20
C VAL A 353 45.61 6.28 4.89
N VAL A 354 45.03 6.19 3.69
CA VAL A 354 45.27 5.27 2.52
C VAL A 354 44.66 3.86 2.47
N SER A 355 43.70 3.65 1.54
CA SER A 355 43.99 3.03 0.22
C SER A 355 42.80 3.05 -0.79
N ASN A 356 42.90 3.95 -1.77
CA ASN A 356 42.49 3.90 -3.18
C ASN A 356 41.16 3.25 -3.63
N ILE A 357 40.15 4.10 -3.91
CA ILE A 357 39.29 3.97 -5.11
C ILE A 357 39.30 5.35 -5.79
N PRO A 358 39.58 5.46 -7.11
CA PRO A 358 39.70 6.75 -7.78
C PRO A 358 38.39 7.56 -7.76
N GLU A 359 38.50 8.83 -7.37
CA GLU A 359 37.45 9.84 -7.19
C GLU A 359 36.67 10.23 -8.46
N ASP A 360 36.88 9.52 -9.58
CA ASP A 360 36.45 9.92 -10.93
C ASP A 360 35.17 9.20 -11.43
N LEU A 361 34.66 8.19 -10.72
CA LEU A 361 33.50 7.39 -11.17
C LEU A 361 32.13 7.93 -10.71
N ALA A 362 32.06 8.63 -9.57
CA ALA A 362 30.80 9.22 -9.08
C ALA A 362 30.35 10.44 -9.91
N SER A 363 31.29 11.08 -10.61
CA SER A 363 31.08 12.27 -11.43
C SER A 363 30.72 11.95 -12.89
N ASN A 364 30.86 10.69 -13.32
CA ASN A 364 30.81 10.33 -14.73
C ASN A 364 29.36 10.35 -15.28
N PRO A 365 29.03 11.23 -16.24
CA PRO A 365 27.68 11.32 -16.83
C PRO A 365 27.17 10.01 -17.43
N LEU A 366 28.05 9.16 -17.95
CA LEU A 366 27.69 7.84 -18.49
C LEU A 366 27.20 6.89 -17.39
N VAL A 367 27.84 6.87 -16.22
CA VAL A 367 27.41 6.06 -15.07
C VAL A 367 26.00 6.45 -14.65
N LYS A 368 25.72 7.76 -14.61
CA LYS A 368 24.41 8.30 -14.23
C LYS A 368 23.32 7.85 -15.22
N GLU A 369 23.58 7.92 -16.52
CA GLU A 369 22.63 7.49 -17.55
C GLU A 369 22.43 5.97 -17.60
N LEU A 370 23.48 5.17 -17.40
CA LEU A 370 23.36 3.72 -17.30
C LEU A 370 22.54 3.30 -16.08
N ARG A 371 22.73 3.95 -14.93
CA ARG A 371 21.91 3.74 -13.72
C ARG A 371 20.45 4.09 -13.95
N LYS A 372 20.19 5.22 -14.61
CA LYS A 372 18.84 5.67 -14.95
C LYS A 372 18.15 4.71 -15.91
N TYR A 373 18.83 4.30 -16.97
CA TYR A 373 18.33 3.29 -17.92
C TYR A 373 17.99 1.98 -17.22
N ARG A 374 18.92 1.46 -16.41
CA ARG A 374 18.73 0.22 -15.65
C ARG A 374 17.47 0.25 -14.79
N TYR A 375 17.23 1.36 -14.12
CA TYR A 375 16.05 1.54 -13.27
C TYR A 375 14.75 1.61 -14.08
N HIS A 376 14.71 2.40 -15.16
CA HIS A 376 13.53 2.52 -16.00
C HIS A 376 13.17 1.19 -16.65
N LYS A 377 14.17 0.49 -17.20
CA LYS A 377 13.96 -0.82 -17.84
C LYS A 377 13.46 -1.87 -16.84
N ALA A 378 14.01 -1.88 -15.63
CA ALA A 378 13.55 -2.75 -14.56
C ALA A 378 12.10 -2.47 -14.15
N THR A 379 11.73 -1.19 -14.11
CA THR A 379 10.35 -0.76 -13.81
C THR A 379 9.37 -1.16 -14.92
N GLU A 380 9.75 -0.96 -16.19
CA GLU A 380 8.97 -1.36 -17.36
C GLU A 380 8.71 -2.88 -17.39
N GLU A 381 9.68 -3.67 -16.95
CA GLU A 381 9.61 -5.12 -16.97
C GLU A 381 9.15 -5.73 -15.63
N ASN A 382 8.78 -4.89 -14.66
CA ASN A 382 8.41 -5.28 -13.31
C ASN A 382 9.42 -6.24 -12.65
N THR A 383 10.71 -5.95 -12.81
CA THR A 383 11.84 -6.72 -12.27
C THR A 383 12.77 -5.81 -11.47
N LYS A 384 13.74 -6.39 -10.75
CA LYS A 384 14.71 -5.59 -9.97
C LYS A 384 15.85 -5.08 -10.87
N PRO A 385 16.40 -3.87 -10.63
CA PRO A 385 17.44 -3.25 -11.46
C PRO A 385 18.62 -4.15 -11.81
N TYR A 386 19.11 -4.95 -10.86
CA TYR A 386 20.26 -5.83 -11.09
C TYR A 386 19.97 -7.01 -12.04
N PHE A 387 18.70 -7.35 -12.31
CA PHE A 387 18.33 -8.34 -13.33
C PHE A 387 18.51 -7.81 -14.75
N ILE A 388 18.55 -6.49 -14.95
CA ILE A 388 18.86 -5.86 -16.24
C ILE A 388 20.38 -5.93 -16.46
N PHE A 389 21.15 -5.35 -15.52
CA PHE A 389 22.59 -5.63 -15.37
C PHE A 389 23.13 -5.23 -13.98
N THR A 390 24.15 -5.94 -13.48
CA THR A 390 24.77 -5.67 -12.18
C THR A 390 25.69 -4.44 -12.20
N ASN A 391 26.20 -4.01 -11.05
CA ASN A 391 27.20 -2.93 -11.01
C ASN A 391 28.51 -3.36 -11.68
N ASN A 392 28.96 -4.58 -11.44
CA ASN A 392 30.15 -5.13 -12.08
C ASN A 392 29.98 -5.23 -13.61
N GLU A 393 28.78 -5.58 -14.07
CA GLU A 393 28.42 -5.56 -15.49
C GLU A 393 28.42 -4.11 -16.04
N MET A 394 27.94 -3.13 -15.26
CA MET A 394 28.01 -1.70 -15.61
C MET A 394 29.44 -1.19 -15.71
N GLU A 395 30.31 -1.56 -14.76
CA GLU A 395 31.74 -1.25 -14.78
C GLU A 395 32.40 -1.90 -15.98
N SER A 396 32.10 -3.17 -16.25
CA SER A 396 32.58 -3.88 -17.44
C SER A 396 32.15 -3.19 -18.74
N LEU A 397 30.93 -2.64 -18.82
CA LEU A 397 30.47 -1.83 -19.96
C LEU A 397 31.28 -0.52 -20.11
N ILE A 398 31.58 0.13 -18.99
CA ILE A 398 32.33 1.40 -18.97
C ILE A 398 33.80 1.17 -19.32
N GLU A 399 34.38 0.06 -18.87
CA GLU A 399 35.77 -0.31 -19.18
C GLU A 399 35.94 -0.70 -20.65
N SER A 400 34.98 -1.46 -21.20
CA SER A 400 35.05 -2.00 -22.55
C SER A 400 34.51 -1.07 -23.64
N LEU A 401 33.63 -0.12 -23.29
CA LEU A 401 32.94 0.81 -24.20
C LEU A 401 32.53 0.18 -25.55
N PRO A 402 31.73 -0.90 -25.53
CA PRO A 402 31.41 -1.66 -26.74
C PRO A 402 30.66 -0.80 -27.75
N ARG A 403 31.01 -0.95 -29.03
CA ARG A 403 30.40 -0.22 -30.15
C ARG A 403 29.58 -1.11 -31.09
N SER A 404 29.53 -2.41 -30.81
CA SER A 404 28.74 -3.38 -31.57
C SER A 404 28.16 -4.46 -30.65
N LYS A 405 27.10 -5.14 -31.09
CA LYS A 405 26.53 -6.29 -30.35
C LYS A 405 27.56 -7.41 -30.18
N GLU A 406 28.46 -7.59 -31.14
CA GLU A 406 29.55 -8.57 -31.05
C GLU A 406 30.57 -8.22 -29.97
N GLU A 407 30.86 -6.94 -29.76
CA GLU A 407 31.69 -6.46 -28.65
C GLU A 407 30.94 -6.56 -27.32
N LEU A 408 29.65 -6.22 -27.30
CA LEU A 408 28.81 -6.33 -26.11
C LEU A 408 28.71 -7.77 -25.59
N LEU A 409 28.66 -8.76 -26.49
CA LEU A 409 28.69 -10.20 -26.15
C LEU A 409 29.99 -10.65 -25.49
N LYS A 410 31.09 -9.91 -25.67
CA LYS A 410 32.39 -10.20 -25.04
C LYS A 410 32.51 -9.55 -23.67
N VAL A 411 31.58 -8.67 -23.29
CA VAL A 411 31.55 -8.04 -21.96
C VAL A 411 31.08 -9.06 -20.92
N ARG A 412 31.82 -9.18 -19.83
CA ARG A 412 31.53 -10.12 -18.75
C ARG A 412 30.10 -9.89 -18.21
N GLY A 413 29.25 -10.92 -18.29
CA GLY A 413 27.85 -10.89 -17.82
C GLY A 413 26.79 -10.54 -18.90
N PHE A 414 27.22 -10.16 -20.11
CA PHE A 414 26.31 -9.90 -21.24
C PHE A 414 26.20 -11.10 -22.18
N GLY A 415 25.36 -12.06 -21.82
CA GLY A 415 25.03 -13.19 -22.67
C GLY A 415 24.05 -12.85 -23.81
N PRO A 416 23.82 -13.78 -24.76
CA PRO A 416 22.97 -13.57 -25.95
C PRO A 416 21.59 -12.99 -25.65
N ALA A 417 20.91 -13.49 -24.62
CA ALA A 417 19.58 -13.01 -24.24
C ALA A 417 19.56 -11.55 -23.76
N LYS A 418 20.58 -11.11 -23.00
CA LYS A 418 20.70 -9.71 -22.56
C LYS A 418 21.08 -8.79 -23.72
N VAL A 419 21.96 -9.24 -24.61
CA VAL A 419 22.38 -8.47 -25.79
C VAL A 419 21.23 -8.30 -26.79
N GLU A 420 20.42 -9.34 -26.98
CA GLU A 420 19.22 -9.25 -27.81
C GLU A 420 18.20 -8.25 -27.23
N LYS A 421 18.02 -8.27 -25.90
CA LYS A 421 16.96 -7.50 -25.23
C LYS A 421 17.33 -6.05 -24.90
N TYR A 422 18.58 -5.81 -24.52
CA TYR A 422 19.05 -4.50 -24.03
C TYR A 422 20.19 -3.91 -24.88
N GLY A 423 20.74 -4.68 -25.82
CA GLY A 423 21.96 -4.29 -26.51
C GLY A 423 21.84 -3.02 -27.33
N ASP A 424 20.74 -2.82 -28.06
CA ASP A 424 20.55 -1.61 -28.88
C ASP A 424 20.46 -0.34 -28.01
N ASP A 425 19.74 -0.41 -26.89
CA ASP A 425 19.60 0.70 -25.94
C ASP A 425 20.95 1.04 -25.27
N LEU A 426 21.68 0.02 -24.82
CA LEU A 426 22.98 0.18 -24.16
C LEU A 426 24.02 0.77 -25.10
N LEU A 427 24.11 0.26 -26.33
CA LEU A 427 25.01 0.80 -27.36
C LEU A 427 24.65 2.27 -27.69
N SER A 428 23.35 2.59 -27.77
CA SER A 428 22.88 3.96 -27.99
C SER A 428 23.20 4.91 -26.82
N ILE A 429 23.20 4.42 -25.58
CA ILE A 429 23.64 5.19 -24.42
C ILE A 429 25.16 5.42 -24.49
N ILE A 430 25.93 4.36 -24.73
CA ILE A 430 27.39 4.42 -24.75
C ILE A 430 27.90 5.33 -25.88
N GLU A 431 27.32 5.24 -27.09
CA GLU A 431 27.70 6.07 -28.25
C GLU A 431 27.54 7.58 -27.98
N ARG A 432 26.51 7.97 -27.21
CA ARG A 432 26.26 9.37 -26.84
C ARG A 432 27.35 9.97 -25.94
N TYR A 433 28.11 9.13 -25.25
CA TYR A 433 29.14 9.54 -24.30
C TYR A 433 30.55 9.09 -24.71
N SER A 434 30.71 8.39 -25.84
CA SER A 434 32.00 7.92 -26.36
C SER A 434 32.64 8.84 -27.42
N LYS A 435 32.29 10.13 -27.45
CA LYS A 435 32.79 11.13 -28.39
C LYS A 435 33.86 12.04 -27.81
#